data_AF-A0A7Y4X8Z2-F1
#
_entry.id   AF-A0A7Y4X8Z2-F1
#
_cell.length_a   1.000
_cell.length_b   1.000
_cell.length_c   1.000
_cell.angle_alpha   90.00
_cell.angle_beta   90.00
_cell.angle_gamma   90.00
#
_symmetry.space_group_name_H-M   'P 1'
#
loop_
_entity.id
_entity.type
_entity.pdbx_description
1 polymer ?
#
loop_
_entity_poly.entity_id
_entity_poly.type
_entity_poly.pdbx_seq_one_letter_code
_entity_poly.pdbx_strand_id
1 'polypeptide(L)'
;MCYAISASPDPMGAYYRYEFLRPLFPDYPRPAIWSDGYYLPTSTSDDLIQRHACVVERDKMLKGEPAREQCVIIDGVNFLNNVDIDGKVLPPRGAPNIVMATGGAQLKGIVEDDGIYAWQFKVDWQNPANTKLSSPQKIAVAPYRYLCDGQLTNCVPQPGTDRRLDSQGDKLMARLVYRRIGNRESVVAVHSVNTAAGAGGVRWYELRVNKDRSLKLHQQGTYAPDGFFRWMASPAMDRFGNIGIGYSFGGTPHFAGQRFAGRRANDALGKLTLRETILVEGQAAQNVMRWEDYTQTAVDPSDDCTVWYVGDYLKAGETNYSTRIGAFRMPGCKGKR
;
A
#
# COMPACT_ATOMS: atom_id res chain seq x y z
N MET A 1 -15.95 9.50 -9.38
CA MET A 1 -15.18 9.40 -8.12
C MET A 1 -15.73 10.39 -7.12
N CYS A 2 -16.02 9.93 -5.90
CA CYS A 2 -16.54 10.77 -4.84
C CYS A 2 -15.48 10.97 -3.75
N TYR A 3 -15.38 12.18 -3.22
CA TYR A 3 -14.50 12.52 -2.11
C TYR A 3 -15.31 13.17 -0.99
N ALA A 4 -14.96 12.86 0.26
CA ALA A 4 -15.48 13.53 1.44
C ALA A 4 -14.29 14.06 2.24
N ILE A 5 -14.21 15.38 2.41
CA ILE A 5 -13.14 16.05 3.15
C ILE A 5 -13.73 16.63 4.42
N SER A 6 -13.21 16.23 5.59
CA SER A 6 -13.69 16.79 6.85
C SER A 6 -13.46 18.30 6.87
N ALA A 7 -14.48 19.06 7.28
CA ALA A 7 -14.43 20.52 7.39
C ALA A 7 -13.62 20.99 8.61
N SER A 8 -13.25 20.06 9.51
CA SER A 8 -12.49 20.35 10.72
C SER A 8 -11.55 19.19 11.08
N PRO A 9 -10.69 19.34 12.10
CA PRO A 9 -9.92 18.22 12.63
C PRO A 9 -10.76 17.10 13.26
N ASP A 10 -12.05 17.33 13.55
CA ASP A 10 -12.95 16.30 14.05
C ASP A 10 -13.53 15.46 12.89
N PRO A 11 -13.21 14.16 12.78
CA PRO A 11 -13.73 13.30 11.73
C PRO A 11 -15.22 12.92 11.95
N MET A 12 -15.83 13.23 13.08
CA MET A 12 -17.27 13.01 13.31
C MET A 12 -18.12 14.22 12.90
N GLY A 13 -17.47 15.32 12.49
CA GLY A 13 -18.12 16.57 12.10
C GLY A 13 -18.67 16.59 10.67
N ALA A 14 -18.84 17.80 10.14
CA ALA A 14 -19.33 18.03 8.78
C ALA A 14 -18.25 17.76 7.72
N TYR A 15 -18.69 17.37 6.52
CA TYR A 15 -17.83 17.06 5.38
C TYR A 15 -18.19 17.88 4.14
N TYR A 16 -17.16 18.38 3.46
CA TYR A 16 -17.30 18.85 2.08
C TYR A 16 -17.29 17.66 1.14
N ARG A 17 -18.28 17.58 0.25
CA ARG A 17 -18.48 16.46 -0.67
C ARG A 17 -18.21 16.91 -2.10
N TYR A 18 -17.44 16.10 -2.81
CA TYR A 18 -17.06 16.36 -4.19
C TYR A 18 -17.35 15.15 -5.05
N GLU A 19 -17.73 15.40 -6.30
CA GLU A 19 -17.85 14.39 -7.34
C GLU A 19 -17.05 14.83 -8.56
N PHE A 20 -16.23 13.92 -9.07
CA PHE A 20 -15.53 14.06 -10.34
C PHE A 20 -15.94 12.90 -11.23
N LEU A 21 -16.67 13.21 -12.30
CA LEU A 21 -17.15 12.21 -13.25
C LEU A 21 -15.97 11.72 -14.10
N ARG A 22 -15.83 10.39 -14.18
CA ARG A 22 -14.85 9.72 -15.05
C ARG A 22 -15.62 8.87 -16.06
N PRO A 23 -15.15 8.79 -17.32
CA PRO A 23 -15.87 8.08 -18.37
C PRO A 23 -15.89 6.56 -18.17
N LEU A 24 -14.92 6.02 -17.43
CA LEU A 24 -14.79 4.60 -17.12
C LEU A 24 -14.93 4.36 -15.63
N PHE A 25 -15.40 3.16 -15.26
CA PHE A 25 -15.57 2.78 -13.86
C PHE A 25 -14.22 2.84 -13.14
N PRO A 26 -14.07 3.67 -12.10
CA PRO A 26 -12.79 3.91 -11.44
C PRO A 26 -12.54 2.85 -10.35
N ASP A 27 -12.19 1.64 -10.79
CA ASP A 27 -12.00 0.50 -9.90
C ASP A 27 -10.72 0.60 -9.07
N TYR A 28 -10.78 -0.06 -7.91
CA TYR A 28 -9.70 -0.29 -6.98
C TYR A 28 -8.93 0.99 -6.53
N PRO A 29 -9.65 2.04 -6.05
CA PRO A 29 -9.08 3.33 -5.70
C PRO A 29 -8.11 3.27 -4.50
N ARG A 30 -6.92 3.87 -4.64
CA ARG A 30 -5.90 3.92 -3.57
C ARG A 30 -5.45 5.36 -3.31
N PRO A 31 -6.21 6.14 -2.51
CA PRO A 31 -5.93 7.56 -2.31
C PRO A 31 -4.61 7.78 -1.58
N ALA A 32 -3.93 8.86 -1.94
CA ALA A 32 -2.73 9.34 -1.28
C ALA A 32 -2.75 10.86 -1.11
N ILE A 33 -2.24 11.33 0.02
CA ILE A 33 -2.05 12.73 0.37
C ILE A 33 -0.64 13.13 -0.03
N TRP A 34 -0.56 14.19 -0.84
CA TRP A 34 0.67 14.90 -1.13
C TRP A 34 0.54 16.39 -0.80
N SER A 35 1.62 17.15 -0.93
CA SER A 35 1.62 18.57 -0.52
C SER A 35 0.77 19.49 -1.38
N ASP A 36 0.51 19.12 -2.64
CA ASP A 36 -0.15 19.96 -3.66
C ASP A 36 -1.46 19.36 -4.21
N GLY A 37 -1.88 18.19 -3.70
CA GLY A 37 -3.09 17.52 -4.16
C GLY A 37 -3.40 16.23 -3.40
N TYR A 38 -4.64 15.75 -3.55
CA TYR A 38 -4.99 14.37 -3.23
C TYR A 38 -4.89 13.56 -4.51
N TYR A 39 -4.01 12.57 -4.50
CA TYR A 39 -3.72 11.72 -5.64
C TYR A 39 -4.53 10.43 -5.54
N LEU A 40 -5.05 9.96 -6.67
CA LEU A 40 -5.88 8.78 -6.72
C LEU A 40 -5.71 8.03 -8.04
N PRO A 41 -4.96 6.92 -8.05
CA PRO A 41 -4.90 6.01 -9.17
C PRO A 41 -6.12 5.10 -9.17
N THR A 42 -6.63 4.76 -10.36
CA THR A 42 -7.71 3.78 -10.54
C THR A 42 -7.45 2.89 -11.74
N SER A 43 -7.88 1.63 -11.65
CA SER A 43 -7.97 0.71 -12.78
C SER A 43 -9.28 0.95 -13.50
N THR A 44 -9.26 1.23 -14.80
CA THR A 44 -10.45 1.73 -15.50
C THR A 44 -11.02 0.79 -16.56
N SER A 45 -10.33 -0.30 -16.90
CA SER A 45 -10.86 -1.32 -17.80
C SER A 45 -10.09 -2.64 -17.66
N ASP A 46 -10.83 -3.75 -17.85
CA ASP A 46 -10.31 -5.12 -17.92
C ASP A 46 -9.86 -5.47 -19.35
N ASP A 47 -10.48 -4.86 -20.37
CA ASP A 47 -10.19 -5.12 -21.79
C ASP A 47 -9.10 -4.20 -22.35
N LEU A 48 -9.03 -2.97 -21.84
CA LEU A 48 -7.99 -1.99 -22.10
C LEU A 48 -7.18 -1.84 -20.81
N ILE A 49 -5.94 -2.37 -20.76
CA ILE A 49 -5.08 -2.22 -19.57
C ILE A 49 -4.63 -0.76 -19.48
N GLN A 50 -5.51 0.10 -18.99
CA GLN A 50 -5.31 1.51 -18.75
C GLN A 50 -5.42 1.77 -17.27
N ARG A 51 -4.54 2.64 -16.77
CA ARG A 51 -4.59 3.15 -15.41
C ARG A 51 -4.69 4.66 -15.47
N HIS A 52 -5.66 5.20 -14.73
CA HIS A 52 -5.82 6.65 -14.62
C HIS A 52 -5.10 7.08 -13.35
N ALA A 53 -4.05 7.88 -13.49
CA ALA A 53 -3.41 8.57 -12.38
C ALA A 53 -4.02 9.98 -12.30
N CYS A 54 -4.88 10.21 -11.31
CA CYS A 54 -5.57 11.49 -11.15
C CYS A 54 -5.12 12.22 -9.88
N VAL A 55 -5.33 13.53 -9.86
CA VAL A 55 -5.08 14.40 -8.73
C VAL A 55 -6.19 15.44 -8.62
N VAL A 56 -6.62 15.72 -7.40
CA VAL A 56 -7.65 16.73 -7.09
C VAL A 56 -7.11 17.86 -6.20
N GLU A 57 -7.67 19.06 -6.36
CA GLU A 57 -7.20 20.31 -5.72
C GLU A 57 -7.42 20.34 -4.21
N ARG A 58 -6.46 19.79 -3.46
CA ARG A 58 -6.47 19.74 -2.00
C ARG A 58 -6.75 21.09 -1.34
N ASP A 59 -6.08 22.16 -1.78
CA ASP A 59 -6.19 23.48 -1.15
C ASP A 59 -7.58 24.12 -1.28
N LYS A 60 -8.30 23.78 -2.36
CA LYS A 60 -9.70 24.18 -2.57
C LYS A 60 -10.64 23.29 -1.76
N MET A 61 -10.40 21.98 -1.80
CA MET A 61 -11.26 21.01 -1.13
C MET A 61 -11.27 21.15 0.40
N LEU A 62 -10.14 21.53 0.99
CA LEU A 62 -10.05 21.81 2.44
C LEU A 62 -10.88 23.02 2.89
N LYS A 63 -11.29 23.89 1.96
CA LYS A 63 -12.07 25.10 2.23
C LYS A 63 -13.53 24.98 1.80
N GLY A 64 -13.94 23.83 1.26
CA GLY A 64 -15.27 23.70 0.68
C GLY A 64 -15.46 24.47 -0.64
N GLU A 65 -14.38 24.92 -1.27
CA GLU A 65 -14.44 25.66 -2.54
C GLU A 65 -14.57 24.68 -3.74
N PRO A 66 -15.08 25.14 -4.90
CA PRO A 66 -14.98 24.37 -6.15
C PRO A 66 -13.54 23.95 -6.43
N ALA A 67 -13.36 22.69 -6.78
CA ALA A 67 -12.05 22.05 -6.98
C ALA A 67 -12.00 21.38 -8.36
N ARG A 68 -10.80 21.24 -8.91
CA ARG A 68 -10.54 20.60 -10.20
C ARG A 68 -9.92 19.21 -10.01
N GLU A 69 -10.15 18.33 -10.98
CA GLU A 69 -9.42 17.06 -11.15
C GLU A 69 -8.58 17.15 -12.43
N GLN A 70 -7.36 16.63 -12.38
CA GLN A 70 -6.53 16.42 -13.57
C GLN A 70 -6.04 14.98 -13.57
N CYS A 71 -6.04 14.35 -14.75
CA CYS A 71 -5.70 12.94 -14.90
C CYS A 71 -4.71 12.73 -16.05
N VAL A 72 -3.82 11.76 -15.87
CA VAL A 72 -2.97 11.19 -16.93
C VAL A 72 -3.34 9.71 -17.07
N ILE A 73 -3.47 9.25 -18.31
CA ILE A 73 -3.74 7.84 -18.62
C ILE A 73 -2.42 7.16 -18.96
N ILE A 74 -2.20 5.97 -18.42
CA ILE A 74 -1.01 5.15 -18.66
C ILE A 74 -1.46 3.79 -19.16
N ASP A 75 -0.94 3.40 -20.33
CA ASP A 75 -1.25 2.13 -20.98
C ASP A 75 -0.29 1.02 -20.53
N GLY A 76 -0.81 -0.20 -20.44
CA GLY A 76 -0.01 -1.42 -20.28
C GLY A 76 0.72 -1.55 -18.94
N VAL A 77 0.40 -0.70 -17.97
CA VAL A 77 1.01 -0.71 -16.64
C VAL A 77 0.16 -1.51 -15.65
N ASN A 78 0.84 -2.14 -14.70
CA ASN A 78 0.19 -2.81 -13.58
C ASN A 78 -0.48 -1.80 -12.63
N PHE A 79 -1.12 -2.26 -11.57
CA PHE A 79 -1.81 -1.39 -10.61
C PHE A 79 -0.89 -0.32 -10.02
N LEU A 80 -1.28 0.95 -10.21
CA LEU A 80 -0.55 2.10 -9.71
C LEU A 80 -0.90 2.41 -8.25
N ASN A 81 0.08 2.87 -7.51
CA ASN A 81 -0.08 3.49 -6.20
C ASN A 81 0.68 4.81 -6.15
N ASN A 82 0.05 5.81 -5.56
CA ASN A 82 0.71 7.06 -5.21
C ASN A 82 1.31 6.94 -3.80
N VAL A 83 2.47 7.56 -3.58
CA VAL A 83 3.06 7.65 -2.24
C VAL A 83 2.24 8.59 -1.36
N ASP A 84 1.97 8.16 -0.13
CA ASP A 84 1.23 8.90 0.89
C ASP A 84 2.19 9.37 1.98
N ILE A 85 2.08 10.63 2.41
CA ILE A 85 2.97 11.24 3.40
C ILE A 85 2.65 10.72 4.80
N ASP A 86 3.67 10.20 5.51
CA ASP A 86 3.63 10.03 6.95
C ASP A 86 4.51 11.05 7.67
N GLY A 87 4.01 11.53 8.81
CA GLY A 87 4.72 12.44 9.70
C GLY A 87 4.55 13.91 9.36
N LYS A 88 5.17 14.76 10.19
CA LYS A 88 5.02 16.22 10.11
C LYS A 88 6.05 16.90 9.21
N VAL A 89 7.11 16.19 8.82
CA VAL A 89 8.16 16.73 7.95
C VAL A 89 7.77 16.46 6.50
N LEU A 90 7.29 17.52 5.83
CA LEU A 90 6.80 17.42 4.46
C LEU A 90 7.93 17.22 3.43
N PRO A 91 7.59 16.69 2.24
CA PRO A 91 8.45 16.76 1.07
C PRO A 91 8.91 18.20 0.77
N PRO A 92 10.05 18.39 0.08
CA PRO A 92 10.45 19.70 -0.41
C PRO A 92 9.32 20.36 -1.21
N ARG A 93 9.15 21.69 -1.06
CA ARG A 93 8.12 22.44 -1.78
C ARG A 93 8.25 22.22 -3.29
N GLY A 94 7.14 21.87 -3.93
CA GLY A 94 7.08 21.61 -5.37
C GLY A 94 7.67 20.26 -5.80
N ALA A 95 8.02 19.37 -4.85
CA ALA A 95 8.37 18.00 -5.17
C ALA A 95 7.16 17.30 -5.82
N PRO A 96 7.33 16.66 -6.98
CA PRO A 96 6.26 15.86 -7.59
C PRO A 96 5.88 14.68 -6.69
N ASN A 97 4.63 14.22 -6.80
CA ASN A 97 4.22 12.98 -6.17
C ASN A 97 4.87 11.79 -6.88
N ILE A 98 5.21 10.75 -6.15
CA ILE A 98 5.79 9.52 -6.70
C ILE A 98 4.66 8.51 -6.91
N VAL A 99 4.55 7.98 -8.13
CA VAL A 99 3.66 6.88 -8.48
C VAL A 99 4.52 5.62 -8.64
N MET A 100 4.07 4.47 -8.17
CA MET A 100 4.79 3.21 -8.34
C MET A 100 3.89 2.04 -8.68
N ALA A 101 4.47 1.04 -9.34
CA ALA A 101 3.86 -0.25 -9.61
C ALA A 101 4.91 -1.37 -9.58
N THR A 102 4.45 -2.60 -9.33
CA THR A 102 5.20 -3.79 -9.73
C THR A 102 5.32 -3.86 -11.25
N GLY A 103 6.30 -4.62 -11.73
CA GLY A 103 6.40 -5.02 -13.12
C GLY A 103 5.30 -5.95 -13.61
N GLY A 104 5.58 -6.79 -14.59
CA GLY A 104 4.66 -7.83 -15.09
C GLY A 104 3.28 -7.35 -15.57
N ALA A 105 2.45 -8.32 -15.97
CA ALA A 105 1.09 -8.13 -16.44
C ALA A 105 0.32 -9.45 -16.31
N GLN A 106 -0.32 -9.67 -15.15
CA GLN A 106 -0.96 -10.95 -14.80
C GLN A 106 -2.00 -11.42 -15.83
N LEU A 107 -2.83 -10.51 -16.35
CA LEU A 107 -3.83 -10.82 -17.38
C LEU A 107 -3.20 -11.27 -18.72
N LYS A 108 -1.89 -11.08 -18.90
CA LYS A 108 -1.11 -11.57 -20.05
C LYS A 108 -0.22 -12.78 -19.71
N GLY A 109 -0.39 -13.37 -18.52
CA GLY A 109 0.43 -14.48 -18.03
C GLY A 109 1.85 -14.08 -17.62
N ILE A 110 2.17 -12.78 -17.55
CA ILE A 110 3.49 -12.29 -17.14
C ILE A 110 3.47 -12.02 -15.64
N VAL A 111 3.99 -12.96 -14.85
CA VAL A 111 3.85 -13.00 -13.38
C VAL A 111 5.18 -12.93 -12.64
N GLU A 112 6.26 -12.67 -13.35
CA GLU A 112 7.63 -12.53 -12.84
C GLU A 112 8.24 -11.22 -13.31
N ASP A 113 9.06 -10.61 -12.47
CA ASP A 113 9.90 -9.45 -12.83
C ASP A 113 11.05 -9.33 -11.80
N ASP A 114 11.96 -8.40 -12.07
CA ASP A 114 13.06 -7.99 -11.19
C ASP A 114 13.10 -6.45 -11.02
N GLY A 115 12.01 -5.78 -11.39
CA GLY A 115 11.86 -4.34 -11.33
C GLY A 115 10.64 -3.87 -10.55
N ILE A 116 10.83 -2.78 -9.80
CA ILE A 116 9.74 -1.89 -9.39
C ILE A 116 9.82 -0.63 -10.23
N TYR A 117 8.68 -0.17 -10.75
CA TYR A 117 8.62 0.95 -11.69
C TYR A 117 8.06 2.18 -10.98
N ALA A 118 8.69 3.33 -11.20
CA ALA A 118 8.30 4.58 -10.56
C ALA A 118 8.20 5.73 -11.55
N TRP A 119 7.26 6.64 -11.29
CA TRP A 119 7.02 7.85 -12.08
C TRP A 119 6.94 9.05 -11.15
N GLN A 120 7.24 10.24 -11.69
CA GLN A 120 7.04 11.51 -11.02
C GLN A 120 5.81 12.20 -11.61
N PHE A 121 4.78 12.43 -10.80
CA PHE A 121 3.56 13.12 -11.19
C PHE A 121 3.60 14.57 -10.69
N LYS A 122 3.75 15.50 -11.63
CA LYS A 122 3.71 16.94 -11.36
C LYS A 122 2.40 17.52 -11.90
N VAL A 123 1.58 18.07 -11.01
CA VAL A 123 0.39 18.82 -11.39
C VAL A 123 0.72 20.30 -11.57
N ASP A 124 0.09 20.93 -12.57
CA ASP A 124 0.08 22.38 -12.77
C ASP A 124 -1.37 22.86 -12.75
N TRP A 125 -1.75 23.49 -11.64
CA TRP A 125 -3.09 24.04 -11.45
C TRP A 125 -3.32 25.34 -12.24
N GLN A 126 -2.26 26.04 -12.65
CA GLN A 126 -2.40 27.27 -13.44
C GLN A 126 -2.54 26.96 -14.92
N ASN A 127 -1.76 26.00 -15.42
CA ASN A 127 -1.81 25.55 -16.80
C ASN A 127 -1.92 24.01 -16.85
N PRO A 128 -3.15 23.46 -16.96
CA PRO A 128 -3.37 22.00 -17.01
C PRO A 128 -2.59 21.28 -18.12
N ALA A 129 -2.24 21.96 -19.23
CA ALA A 129 -1.45 21.36 -20.30
C ALA A 129 0.00 21.03 -19.88
N ASN A 130 0.48 21.61 -18.78
CA ASN A 130 1.80 21.32 -18.20
C ASN A 130 1.78 20.18 -17.18
N THR A 131 0.59 19.69 -16.79
CA THR A 131 0.47 18.55 -15.90
C THR A 131 0.99 17.30 -16.60
N LYS A 132 1.92 16.62 -15.95
CA LYS A 132 2.64 15.52 -16.58
C LYS A 132 3.07 14.46 -15.60
N LEU A 133 3.14 13.25 -16.13
CA LEU A 133 3.82 12.12 -15.54
C LEU A 133 5.14 11.92 -16.28
N SER A 134 6.24 11.68 -15.56
CA SER A 134 7.54 11.38 -16.19
C SER A 134 7.52 10.06 -16.96
N SER A 135 8.60 9.73 -17.68
CA SER A 135 8.84 8.34 -18.07
C SER A 135 9.09 7.43 -16.85
N PRO A 136 8.80 6.13 -16.94
CA PRO A 136 9.08 5.19 -15.84
C PRO A 136 10.58 5.06 -15.58
N GLN A 137 10.95 5.09 -14.31
CA GLN A 137 12.22 4.61 -13.82
C GLN A 137 12.07 3.14 -13.38
N LYS A 138 12.85 2.23 -13.95
CA LYS A 138 13.00 0.87 -13.41
C LYS A 138 13.98 0.88 -12.24
N ILE A 139 13.56 0.40 -11.08
CA ILE A 139 14.38 0.18 -9.89
C ILE A 139 14.65 -1.31 -9.82
N ALA A 140 15.91 -1.70 -10.04
CA ALA A 140 16.31 -3.10 -9.92
C ALA A 140 16.14 -3.61 -8.49
N VAL A 141 15.51 -4.77 -8.34
CA VAL A 141 15.27 -5.49 -7.09
C VAL A 141 15.61 -6.97 -7.28
N ALA A 142 15.68 -7.74 -6.19
CA ALA A 142 15.80 -9.19 -6.34
C ALA A 142 14.57 -9.75 -7.10
N PRO A 143 14.75 -10.73 -8.00
CA PRO A 143 13.65 -11.32 -8.75
C PRO A 143 12.51 -11.78 -7.84
N TYR A 144 11.30 -11.74 -8.39
CA TYR A 144 10.11 -12.21 -7.71
C TYR A 144 9.13 -12.83 -8.70
N ARG A 145 8.27 -13.69 -8.15
CA ARG A 145 7.06 -14.18 -8.79
C ARG A 145 5.86 -13.77 -7.94
N TYR A 146 4.77 -13.32 -8.55
CA TYR A 146 3.54 -13.01 -7.84
C TYR A 146 3.06 -14.20 -7.03
N LEU A 147 2.56 -13.91 -5.82
CA LEU A 147 1.93 -14.95 -5.01
C LEU A 147 0.76 -15.55 -5.79
N CYS A 148 0.80 -16.86 -6.00
CA CYS A 148 -0.22 -17.61 -6.74
C CYS A 148 -0.54 -17.02 -8.11
N ASP A 149 0.47 -16.46 -8.79
CA ASP A 149 0.35 -15.86 -10.12
C ASP A 149 -0.55 -14.61 -10.18
N GLY A 150 -1.00 -14.09 -9.02
CA GLY A 150 -1.72 -12.82 -8.87
C GLY A 150 -3.15 -12.94 -8.34
N GLN A 151 -3.97 -11.95 -8.66
CA GLN A 151 -5.38 -11.88 -8.27
C GLN A 151 -6.29 -12.85 -9.04
N LEU A 152 -7.52 -13.01 -8.54
CA LEU A 152 -8.56 -13.87 -9.11
C LEU A 152 -8.18 -15.36 -9.08
N THR A 153 -7.40 -15.75 -8.07
CA THR A 153 -6.87 -17.11 -7.92
C THR A 153 -7.38 -17.76 -6.63
N ASN A 154 -7.41 -19.10 -6.60
CA ASN A 154 -7.73 -19.88 -5.41
C ASN A 154 -6.40 -20.24 -4.71
N CYS A 155 -5.82 -19.29 -3.97
CA CYS A 155 -4.44 -19.36 -3.51
C CYS A 155 -4.31 -20.02 -2.12
N VAL A 156 -4.76 -19.33 -1.08
CA VAL A 156 -4.45 -19.67 0.31
C VAL A 156 -5.41 -20.74 0.83
N PRO A 157 -4.94 -21.91 1.27
CA PRO A 157 -5.79 -22.96 1.81
C PRO A 157 -6.33 -22.60 3.20
N GLN A 158 -7.51 -23.14 3.52
CA GLN A 158 -8.17 -22.96 4.80
C GLN A 158 -8.52 -24.33 5.42
N PRO A 159 -8.55 -24.45 6.76
CA PRO A 159 -9.04 -25.68 7.41
C PRO A 159 -10.52 -25.97 7.11
N GLY A 160 -10.86 -27.25 6.96
CA GLY A 160 -12.25 -27.71 6.89
C GLY A 160 -13.00 -27.37 5.59
N THR A 161 -12.32 -26.88 4.55
CA THR A 161 -12.92 -26.57 3.25
C THR A 161 -11.91 -26.64 2.11
N ASP A 162 -12.39 -26.94 0.90
CA ASP A 162 -11.60 -26.82 -0.34
C ASP A 162 -11.60 -25.38 -0.89
N ARG A 163 -12.42 -24.48 -0.33
CA ARG A 163 -12.42 -23.06 -0.73
C ARG A 163 -11.13 -22.39 -0.29
N ARG A 164 -10.38 -21.89 -1.26
CA ARG A 164 -9.15 -21.10 -1.04
C ARG A 164 -9.41 -19.62 -1.22
N LEU A 165 -8.54 -18.82 -0.60
CA LEU A 165 -8.62 -17.36 -0.62
C LEU A 165 -7.75 -16.78 -1.74
N ASP A 166 -8.22 -15.70 -2.36
CA ASP A 166 -7.44 -14.88 -3.28
C ASP A 166 -6.34 -14.14 -2.55
N SER A 167 -5.15 -14.06 -3.16
CA SER A 167 -4.00 -13.41 -2.54
C SER A 167 -3.70 -12.02 -3.08
N GLN A 168 -4.29 -11.66 -4.23
CA GLN A 168 -4.04 -10.40 -4.93
C GLN A 168 -2.55 -10.08 -5.13
N GLY A 169 -1.73 -11.10 -5.42
CA GLY A 169 -0.26 -10.97 -5.43
C GLY A 169 0.34 -10.14 -6.57
N ASP A 170 -0.46 -9.68 -7.52
CA ASP A 170 -0.04 -9.02 -8.76
C ASP A 170 0.26 -7.53 -8.62
N LYS A 171 0.12 -6.95 -7.43
CA LYS A 171 0.19 -5.50 -7.22
C LYS A 171 1.04 -5.12 -6.00
N LEU A 172 1.62 -3.91 -6.04
CA LEU A 172 2.00 -3.24 -4.79
C LEU A 172 0.75 -3.02 -3.95
N MET A 173 0.85 -3.35 -2.66
CA MET A 173 -0.27 -3.16 -1.74
C MET A 173 -0.37 -1.72 -1.27
N ALA A 174 -1.59 -1.31 -0.92
CA ALA A 174 -1.79 -0.07 -0.21
C ALA A 174 -1.27 -0.21 1.24
N ARG A 175 -0.57 0.77 1.79
CA ARG A 175 -0.14 2.04 1.20
C ARG A 175 1.34 2.01 0.80
N LEU A 176 1.73 2.95 -0.06
CA LEU A 176 3.14 3.33 -0.23
C LEU A 176 3.43 4.48 0.73
N VAL A 177 4.41 4.31 1.62
CA VAL A 177 4.69 5.30 2.67
C VAL A 177 5.86 6.16 2.28
N TYR A 178 5.64 7.46 2.12
CA TYR A 178 6.72 8.44 2.12
C TYR A 178 7.02 8.88 3.55
N ARG A 179 8.30 8.88 3.92
CA ARG A 179 8.77 9.34 5.22
C ARG A 179 10.04 10.18 5.10
N ARG A 180 10.03 11.36 5.71
CA ARG A 180 11.21 12.22 5.81
C ARG A 180 11.70 12.34 7.25
N ILE A 181 12.96 11.99 7.48
CA ILE A 181 13.64 12.09 8.78
C ILE A 181 14.90 12.93 8.59
N GLY A 182 14.87 14.16 9.10
CA GLY A 182 15.90 15.16 8.78
C GLY A 182 16.00 15.40 7.27
N ASN A 183 17.18 15.16 6.71
CA ASN A 183 17.43 15.30 5.27
C ASN A 183 17.22 14.00 4.47
N ARG A 184 16.81 12.91 5.13
CA ARG A 184 16.62 11.60 4.51
C ARG A 184 15.16 11.39 4.14
N GLU A 185 14.90 11.28 2.85
CA GLU A 185 13.59 10.93 2.29
C GLU A 185 13.56 9.45 1.93
N SER A 186 12.47 8.77 2.30
CA SER A 186 12.32 7.32 2.13
C SER A 186 10.94 7.00 1.59
N VAL A 187 10.85 5.95 0.78
CA VAL A 187 9.58 5.31 0.40
C VAL A 187 9.60 3.87 0.86
N VAL A 188 8.54 3.41 1.53
CA VAL A 188 8.36 2.00 1.91
C VAL A 188 7.22 1.40 1.10
N ALA A 189 7.46 0.24 0.49
CA ALA A 189 6.53 -0.45 -0.38
C ALA A 189 6.52 -1.94 -0.05
N VAL A 190 5.37 -2.61 -0.24
CA VAL A 190 5.23 -4.07 -0.03
C VAL A 190 4.34 -4.71 -1.09
N HIS A 191 4.54 -6.00 -1.31
CA HIS A 191 3.63 -6.88 -2.06
C HIS A 191 3.83 -8.35 -1.67
N SER A 192 2.90 -9.20 -2.12
CA SER A 192 2.92 -10.64 -1.84
C SER A 192 3.67 -11.39 -2.95
N VAL A 193 4.62 -12.24 -2.58
CA VAL A 193 5.41 -13.04 -3.53
C VAL A 193 5.40 -14.53 -3.16
N ASN A 194 5.57 -15.39 -4.16
CA ASN A 194 5.81 -16.81 -3.92
C ASN A 194 7.13 -17.03 -3.16
N THR A 195 7.14 -18.02 -2.28
CA THR A 195 8.33 -18.47 -1.55
C THR A 195 8.76 -19.86 -2.02
N ALA A 196 10.02 -20.23 -1.78
CA ALA A 196 10.53 -21.56 -2.09
C ALA A 196 9.81 -22.69 -1.34
N ALA A 197 9.11 -22.37 -0.24
CA ALA A 197 8.32 -23.33 0.54
C ALA A 197 6.93 -23.61 -0.09
N GLY A 198 6.61 -23.01 -1.25
CA GLY A 198 5.29 -23.12 -1.86
C GLY A 198 4.21 -22.31 -1.13
N ALA A 199 4.61 -21.30 -0.37
CA ALA A 199 3.75 -20.43 0.41
C ALA A 199 3.88 -18.95 -0.02
N GLY A 200 3.23 -18.05 0.72
CA GLY A 200 3.26 -16.60 0.48
C GLY A 200 4.16 -15.84 1.44
N GLY A 201 4.97 -14.92 0.92
CA GLY A 201 5.84 -14.05 1.71
C GLY A 201 5.58 -12.57 1.44
N VAL A 202 5.81 -11.75 2.47
CA VAL A 202 5.76 -10.29 2.34
C VAL A 202 7.10 -9.80 1.80
N ARG A 203 7.13 -9.43 0.52
CA ARG A 203 8.27 -8.74 -0.07
C ARG A 203 8.14 -7.25 0.23
N TRP A 204 9.17 -6.67 0.81
CA TRP A 204 9.20 -5.25 1.20
C TRP A 204 10.45 -4.55 0.70
N TYR A 205 10.33 -3.24 0.49
CA TYR A 205 11.37 -2.37 -0.02
C TYR A 205 11.43 -1.09 0.81
N GLU A 206 12.63 -0.66 1.18
CA GLU A 206 12.90 0.73 1.53
C GLU A 206 13.72 1.36 0.40
N LEU A 207 13.18 2.43 -0.17
CA LEU A 207 13.78 3.20 -1.24
C LEU A 207 14.19 4.57 -0.71
N ARG A 208 15.27 5.14 -1.22
CA ARG A 208 15.70 6.52 -0.95
C ARG A 208 15.30 7.41 -2.11
N VAL A 209 14.84 8.62 -1.78
CA VAL A 209 14.61 9.67 -2.79
C VAL A 209 15.87 10.52 -2.89
N ASN A 210 16.47 10.57 -4.07
CA ASN A 210 17.62 11.40 -4.37
C ASN A 210 17.21 12.87 -4.57
N LYS A 211 18.19 13.77 -4.60
CA LYS A 211 17.95 15.21 -4.82
C LYS A 211 17.27 15.50 -6.17
N ASP A 212 17.58 14.72 -7.19
CA ASP A 212 16.94 14.77 -8.52
C ASP A 212 15.57 14.06 -8.57
N ARG A 213 15.06 13.61 -7.42
CA ARG A 213 13.83 12.85 -7.21
C ARG A 213 13.84 11.41 -7.72
N SER A 214 14.96 10.93 -8.29
CA SER A 214 15.09 9.51 -8.64
C SER A 214 15.04 8.62 -7.39
N LEU A 215 14.51 7.41 -7.53
CA LEU A 215 14.46 6.44 -6.45
C LEU A 215 15.64 5.47 -6.52
N LYS A 216 16.22 5.14 -5.36
CA LYS A 216 17.25 4.11 -5.26
C LYS A 216 16.88 3.08 -4.21
N LEU A 217 16.99 1.81 -4.55
CA LEU A 217 16.85 0.73 -3.56
C LEU A 217 17.90 0.90 -2.46
N HIS A 218 17.44 0.97 -1.21
CA HIS A 218 18.32 0.99 -0.05
C HIS A 218 18.40 -0.36 0.64
N GLN A 219 17.25 -1.02 0.81
CA GLN A 219 17.18 -2.39 1.28
C GLN A 219 15.86 -3.03 0.87
N GLN A 220 15.87 -4.36 0.85
CA GLN A 220 14.70 -5.18 0.63
C GLN A 220 14.82 -6.50 1.39
N GLY A 221 13.70 -7.16 1.61
CA GLY A 221 13.66 -8.52 2.13
C GLY A 221 12.34 -9.21 1.81
N THR A 222 12.30 -10.53 1.95
CA THR A 222 11.06 -11.31 1.92
C THR A 222 10.84 -11.90 3.31
N TYR A 223 9.75 -11.55 3.97
CA TYR A 223 9.39 -12.11 5.26
C TYR A 223 8.52 -13.35 5.08
N ALA A 224 9.12 -14.51 5.33
CA ALA A 224 8.48 -15.82 5.32
C ALA A 224 9.26 -16.77 6.24
N PRO A 225 9.14 -16.63 7.57
CA PRO A 225 9.91 -17.43 8.53
C PRO A 225 9.51 -18.92 8.57
N ASP A 226 8.42 -19.31 7.92
CA ASP A 226 7.86 -20.67 7.91
C ASP A 226 7.13 -20.95 6.57
N GLY A 227 6.45 -22.10 6.49
CA GLY A 227 5.71 -22.54 5.30
C GLY A 227 4.26 -22.04 5.20
N PHE A 228 3.88 -20.97 5.92
CA PHE A 228 2.53 -20.40 5.86
C PHE A 228 2.45 -19.14 5.00
N PHE A 229 1.23 -18.73 4.67
CA PHE A 229 0.99 -17.60 3.78
C PHE A 229 0.95 -16.30 4.57
N ARG A 230 1.64 -15.29 4.05
CA ARG A 230 1.55 -13.89 4.47
C ARG A 230 1.29 -13.03 3.25
N TRP A 231 0.16 -12.34 3.21
CA TRP A 231 -0.30 -11.56 2.05
C TRP A 231 -1.13 -10.35 2.50
N MET A 232 -1.57 -9.51 1.54
CA MET A 232 -2.30 -8.25 1.82
C MET A 232 -1.62 -7.39 2.90
N ALA A 233 -0.32 -7.16 2.71
CA ALA A 233 0.50 -6.43 3.67
C ALA A 233 0.34 -4.91 3.54
N SER A 234 0.54 -4.18 4.64
CA SER A 234 0.62 -2.72 4.67
C SER A 234 1.79 -2.26 5.56
N PRO A 235 2.71 -1.41 5.05
CA PRO A 235 3.88 -0.96 5.80
C PRO A 235 3.67 0.42 6.46
N ALA A 236 4.41 0.67 7.53
CA ALA A 236 4.58 1.99 8.15
C ALA A 236 6.04 2.23 8.54
N MET A 237 6.45 3.50 8.61
CA MET A 237 7.75 3.92 9.11
C MET A 237 7.59 4.96 10.22
N ASP A 238 8.09 4.65 11.42
CA ASP A 238 8.04 5.60 12.53
C ASP A 238 9.09 6.72 12.42
N ARG A 239 9.07 7.64 13.39
CA ARG A 239 10.01 8.80 13.43
C ARG A 239 11.48 8.46 13.57
N PHE A 240 11.82 7.26 14.01
CA PHE A 240 13.20 6.79 14.10
C PHE A 240 13.62 6.00 12.86
N GLY A 241 12.70 5.75 11.92
CA GLY A 241 12.95 4.96 10.73
C GLY A 241 12.85 3.45 10.98
N ASN A 242 12.18 3.05 12.06
CA ASN A 242 11.81 1.66 12.25
C ASN A 242 10.66 1.34 11.30
N ILE A 243 10.63 0.13 10.75
CA ILE A 243 9.60 -0.30 9.80
C ILE A 243 8.75 -1.37 10.47
N GLY A 244 7.44 -1.15 10.48
CA GLY A 244 6.43 -2.10 10.91
C GLY A 244 5.54 -2.49 9.74
N ILE A 245 5.15 -3.76 9.65
CA ILE A 245 4.31 -4.25 8.56
C ILE A 245 3.25 -5.17 9.16
N GLY A 246 1.97 -4.81 8.94
CA GLY A 246 0.83 -5.68 9.22
C GLY A 246 0.44 -6.46 7.98
N TYR A 247 -0.05 -7.68 8.13
CA TYR A 247 -0.46 -8.55 7.02
C TYR A 247 -1.43 -9.62 7.48
N SER A 248 -2.16 -10.16 6.50
CA SER A 248 -2.95 -11.37 6.64
C SER A 248 -2.04 -12.58 6.75
N PHE A 249 -2.40 -13.53 7.63
CA PHE A 249 -1.69 -14.78 7.87
C PHE A 249 -2.66 -15.95 7.76
N GLY A 250 -2.23 -17.08 7.20
CA GLY A 250 -3.06 -18.27 7.11
C GLY A 250 -2.41 -19.43 6.36
N GLY A 251 -3.21 -20.46 6.09
CA GLY A 251 -2.78 -21.72 5.51
C GLY A 251 -2.97 -22.86 6.49
N THR A 252 -3.48 -24.01 6.01
CA THR A 252 -3.79 -25.18 6.85
C THR A 252 -2.59 -25.60 7.71
N PRO A 253 -2.77 -25.77 9.05
CA PRO A 253 -4.03 -25.86 9.79
C PRO A 253 -4.57 -24.54 10.38
N HIS A 254 -4.04 -23.39 9.97
CA HIS A 254 -4.44 -22.07 10.49
C HIS A 254 -5.49 -21.39 9.60
N PHE A 255 -6.55 -20.87 10.22
CA PHE A 255 -7.49 -19.97 9.56
C PHE A 255 -6.85 -18.59 9.33
N ALA A 256 -7.43 -17.82 8.40
CA ALA A 256 -6.94 -16.50 8.08
C ALA A 256 -7.15 -15.51 9.25
N GLY A 257 -6.06 -14.90 9.70
CA GLY A 257 -6.01 -13.91 10.77
C GLY A 257 -4.96 -12.84 10.49
N GLN A 258 -4.56 -12.09 11.51
CA GLN A 258 -3.69 -10.93 11.36
C GLN A 258 -2.44 -11.05 12.19
N ARG A 259 -1.31 -10.73 11.57
CA ARG A 259 -0.01 -10.68 12.21
C ARG A 259 0.75 -9.43 11.81
N PHE A 260 1.80 -9.14 12.56
CA PHE A 260 2.74 -8.09 12.21
C PHE A 260 4.17 -8.52 12.49
N ALA A 261 5.09 -7.97 11.69
CA ALA A 261 6.53 -8.06 11.89
C ALA A 261 7.16 -6.70 11.66
N GLY A 262 8.42 -6.54 12.07
CA GLY A 262 9.10 -5.27 11.89
C GLY A 262 10.59 -5.34 12.12
N ARG A 263 11.23 -4.18 12.00
CA ARG A 263 12.65 -3.96 12.24
C ARG A 263 12.90 -2.59 12.81
N ARG A 264 13.98 -2.47 13.58
CA ARG A 264 14.56 -1.19 13.97
C ARG A 264 15.39 -0.62 12.82
N ALA A 265 15.55 0.69 12.80
CA ALA A 265 16.34 1.38 11.78
C ALA A 265 17.77 0.85 11.66
N ASN A 266 18.40 0.51 12.79
CA ASN A 266 19.77 0.06 12.92
C ASN A 266 19.96 -1.47 12.84
N ASP A 267 18.88 -2.23 12.61
CA ASP A 267 19.01 -3.67 12.40
C ASP A 267 19.70 -3.97 11.06
N ALA A 268 20.30 -5.15 10.95
CA ALA A 268 20.92 -5.63 9.72
C ALA A 268 19.96 -5.44 8.52
N LEU A 269 20.50 -4.92 7.41
CA LEU A 269 19.70 -4.57 6.25
C LEU A 269 18.99 -5.79 5.67
N GLY A 270 17.77 -5.57 5.16
CA GLY A 270 16.97 -6.58 4.48
C GLY A 270 16.33 -7.63 5.38
N LYS A 271 16.38 -7.45 6.71
CA LYS A 271 15.76 -8.36 7.68
C LYS A 271 14.68 -7.66 8.51
N LEU A 272 13.52 -8.32 8.66
CA LEU A 272 12.58 -8.04 9.75
C LEU A 272 13.00 -8.90 10.94
N THR A 273 13.62 -8.26 11.92
CA THR A 273 14.32 -8.89 13.05
C THR A 273 13.45 -9.04 14.28
N LEU A 274 12.37 -8.25 14.38
CA LEU A 274 11.45 -8.35 15.50
C LEU A 274 10.62 -9.63 15.35
N ARG A 275 10.32 -10.26 16.48
CA ARG A 275 9.47 -11.44 16.52
C ARG A 275 8.10 -11.13 15.93
N GLU A 276 7.62 -11.99 15.03
CA GLU A 276 6.24 -11.94 14.55
C GLU A 276 5.28 -12.01 15.72
N THR A 277 4.27 -11.14 15.71
CA THR A 277 3.24 -11.10 16.75
C THR A 277 1.87 -11.23 16.12
N ILE A 278 1.01 -11.99 16.80
CA ILE A 278 -0.37 -12.20 16.41
C ILE A 278 -1.22 -11.05 16.95
N LEU A 279 -1.96 -10.39 16.06
CA LEU A 279 -2.97 -9.41 16.46
C LEU A 279 -4.31 -10.08 16.72
N VAL A 280 -4.70 -11.02 15.85
CA VAL A 280 -5.89 -11.86 16.02
C VAL A 280 -5.72 -13.16 15.24
N GLU A 281 -6.08 -14.29 15.87
CA GLU A 281 -6.18 -15.58 15.18
C GLU A 281 -7.52 -15.68 14.45
N GLY A 282 -7.49 -16.20 13.23
CA GLY A 282 -8.70 -16.65 12.55
C GLY A 282 -9.31 -17.87 13.24
N GLN A 283 -10.62 -18.01 13.17
CA GLN A 283 -11.36 -19.08 13.85
C GLN A 283 -12.38 -19.80 12.96
N ALA A 284 -12.53 -19.39 11.71
CA ALA A 284 -13.40 -20.03 10.74
C ALA A 284 -12.88 -19.81 9.31
N ALA A 285 -13.39 -20.60 8.37
CA ALA A 285 -13.09 -20.47 6.96
C ALA A 285 -14.12 -19.58 6.25
N GLN A 286 -13.65 -18.75 5.33
CA GLN A 286 -14.52 -17.98 4.45
C GLN A 286 -15.06 -18.87 3.33
N ASN A 287 -16.32 -18.66 2.95
CA ASN A 287 -16.99 -19.43 1.89
C ASN A 287 -16.82 -18.84 0.47
N VAL A 288 -16.39 -17.58 0.35
CA VAL A 288 -16.07 -16.92 -0.92
C VAL A 288 -14.57 -16.86 -1.18
N MET A 289 -14.19 -16.74 -2.47
CA MET A 289 -12.78 -16.71 -2.90
C MET A 289 -12.09 -15.39 -2.57
N ARG A 290 -12.76 -14.24 -2.78
CA ARG A 290 -12.15 -12.93 -2.58
C ARG A 290 -11.85 -12.69 -1.10
N TRP A 291 -10.59 -12.51 -0.75
CA TRP A 291 -10.14 -12.16 0.60
C TRP A 291 -9.70 -10.71 0.64
N GLU A 292 -10.52 -9.90 1.30
CA GLU A 292 -10.38 -8.45 1.47
C GLU A 292 -10.01 -7.70 0.17
N ASP A 293 -9.92 -6.38 0.24
CA ASP A 293 -9.35 -5.57 -0.86
C ASP A 293 -8.29 -4.60 -0.37
N TYR A 294 -8.40 -4.19 0.89
CA TYR A 294 -7.54 -3.21 1.50
C TYR A 294 -7.20 -3.64 2.91
N THR A 295 -5.93 -3.55 3.24
CA THR A 295 -5.46 -3.46 4.62
C THR A 295 -4.67 -2.16 4.72
N GLN A 296 -4.59 -1.60 5.92
CA GLN A 296 -3.88 -0.35 6.07
C GLN A 296 -3.19 -0.24 7.41
N THR A 297 -1.92 0.13 7.36
CA THR A 297 -1.23 0.71 8.50
C THR A 297 -1.30 2.24 8.48
N ALA A 298 -1.35 2.87 9.65
CA ALA A 298 -1.27 4.32 9.81
C ALA A 298 -0.43 4.66 11.05
N VAL A 299 0.51 5.61 10.91
CA VAL A 299 1.26 6.13 12.06
C VAL A 299 0.40 7.13 12.81
N ASP A 300 0.31 6.97 14.13
CA ASP A 300 -0.39 7.89 15.00
C ASP A 300 0.32 9.26 15.01
N PRO A 301 -0.33 10.35 14.57
CA PRO A 301 0.31 11.66 14.45
C PRO A 301 0.57 12.33 15.82
N SER A 302 -0.01 11.81 16.91
CA SER A 302 0.18 12.36 18.26
C SER A 302 1.57 12.05 18.82
N ASP A 303 2.10 10.85 18.55
CA ASP A 303 3.41 10.41 19.06
C ASP A 303 4.42 10.06 17.96
N ASP A 304 3.96 9.91 16.72
CA ASP A 304 4.75 9.60 15.53
C ASP A 304 5.52 8.26 15.66
N CYS A 305 4.96 7.35 16.47
CA CYS A 305 5.54 6.09 16.91
C CYS A 305 4.57 4.90 16.88
N THR A 306 3.33 5.10 17.31
CA THR A 306 2.32 4.05 17.33
C THR A 306 1.84 3.78 15.91
N VAL A 307 1.83 2.52 15.51
CA VAL A 307 1.32 2.09 14.20
C VAL A 307 0.01 1.37 14.43
N TRP A 308 -1.08 1.94 13.90
CA TRP A 308 -2.36 1.30 13.79
C TRP A 308 -2.37 0.37 12.57
N TYR A 309 -3.05 -0.77 12.66
CA TYR A 309 -3.30 -1.69 11.55
C TYR A 309 -4.77 -2.10 11.54
N VAL A 310 -5.34 -2.11 10.34
CA VAL A 310 -6.67 -2.64 10.05
C VAL A 310 -6.59 -3.69 8.95
N GLY A 311 -7.30 -4.80 9.15
CA GLY A 311 -7.50 -5.85 8.16
C GLY A 311 -8.61 -6.79 8.61
N ASP A 312 -8.80 -7.88 7.87
CA ASP A 312 -9.87 -8.84 8.11
C ASP A 312 -9.40 -10.10 8.85
N TYR A 313 -10.36 -10.79 9.47
CA TYR A 313 -10.24 -12.13 10.08
C TYR A 313 -11.63 -12.76 10.16
N LEU A 314 -11.74 -14.05 10.49
CA LEU A 314 -13.04 -14.68 10.77
C LEU A 314 -13.16 -15.12 12.22
N LYS A 315 -14.32 -14.85 12.84
CA LYS A 315 -14.70 -15.37 14.17
C LYS A 315 -15.27 -16.78 14.06
N ALA A 316 -15.25 -17.52 15.17
CA ALA A 316 -15.87 -18.83 15.23
C ALA A 316 -17.37 -18.77 14.86
N GLY A 317 -17.80 -19.67 13.97
CA GLY A 317 -19.19 -19.74 13.51
C GLY A 317 -19.58 -18.74 12.42
N GLU A 318 -18.72 -17.79 12.06
CA GLU A 318 -18.96 -16.84 10.98
C GLU A 318 -18.49 -17.39 9.63
N THR A 319 -19.16 -16.96 8.56
CA THR A 319 -18.79 -17.29 7.17
C THR A 319 -18.32 -16.07 6.38
N ASN A 320 -18.54 -14.87 6.92
CA ASN A 320 -18.12 -13.58 6.36
C ASN A 320 -17.00 -12.96 7.20
N TYR A 321 -16.25 -12.04 6.59
CA TYR A 321 -15.16 -11.34 7.25
C TYR A 321 -15.64 -10.51 8.45
N SER A 322 -14.76 -10.37 9.45
CA SER A 322 -14.81 -9.40 10.52
C SER A 322 -13.55 -8.55 10.45
N THR A 323 -13.66 -7.27 10.79
CA THR A 323 -12.48 -6.40 10.86
C THR A 323 -11.94 -6.34 12.28
N ARG A 324 -10.61 -6.39 12.41
CA ARG A 324 -9.90 -6.09 13.67
C ARG A 324 -9.00 -4.89 13.45
N ILE A 325 -9.01 -3.99 14.42
CA ILE A 325 -8.11 -2.84 14.48
C ILE A 325 -7.20 -3.04 15.69
N GLY A 326 -5.89 -2.93 15.47
CA GLY A 326 -4.88 -3.05 16.51
C GLY A 326 -3.81 -1.98 16.39
N ALA A 327 -3.04 -1.80 17.44
CA ALA A 327 -1.88 -0.92 17.42
C ALA A 327 -0.65 -1.65 17.95
N PHE A 328 0.51 -1.33 17.39
CA PHE A 328 1.81 -1.78 17.87
C PHE A 328 2.82 -0.64 17.81
N ARG A 329 3.95 -0.83 18.48
CA ARG A 329 5.00 0.18 18.57
C ARG A 329 6.36 -0.50 18.57
N MET A 330 7.27 -0.04 17.72
CA MET A 330 8.61 -0.60 17.64
C MET A 330 9.41 -0.21 18.90
N PRO A 331 10.21 -1.14 19.47
CA PRO A 331 11.01 -0.86 20.65
C PRO A 331 11.93 0.35 20.45
N GLY A 332 12.01 1.22 21.45
CA GLY A 332 12.81 2.45 21.39
C GLY A 332 12.04 3.67 20.86
N CYS A 333 10.89 3.50 20.21
CA CYS A 333 10.03 4.62 19.83
C CYS A 333 9.20 5.12 21.02
N LYS A 334 9.80 5.88 21.94
CA LYS A 334 9.05 6.48 23.06
C LYS A 334 8.41 7.78 22.60
N GLY A 335 7.10 7.94 22.74
CA GLY A 335 6.44 9.26 22.57
C GLY A 335 7.06 10.30 23.51
N LYS A 336 7.06 11.58 23.12
CA LYS A 336 7.23 12.63 24.13
C LYS A 336 5.92 12.60 24.94
N ARG A 337 6.01 12.24 26.23
CA ARG A 337 4.86 12.37 27.13
C ARG A 337 4.44 13.84 27.22
#